data_AF-A0A3M6WRJ4-F1
#
_entry.id   AF-A0A3M6WRJ4-F1
#
_cell.length_a   1.000
_cell.length_b   1.000
_cell.length_c   1.000
_cell.angle_alpha   90.00
_cell.angle_beta   90.00
_cell.angle_gamma   90.00
#
_symmetry.space_group_name_H-M   'P 1'
#
loop_
_entity.id
_entity.type
_entity.pdbx_description
1 polymer ?
#
loop_
_entity_poly.entity_id
_entity_poly.type
_entity_poly.pdbx_seq_one_letter_code
_entity_poly.pdbx_strand_id
1 'polypeptide(L)'
;MTTRIVAGWYYVDRASNEAENAPNFSSWTDDTYGFEHYYAQEDYTQINWHYDVRQDHAADIRNQAAKGTVLLKNTGALPLTGKEQLTAVFGSDAGENPWGPNGCADRGCDNGTLAMGWGSGTAEFPYLVTPLEAIKAKVRSNGKSIEGITDDYAYSQINSLANSAAQVDGACIVFANADAGEGYIIVDGNEGDRNNLTLWHNGNDLISNVSSYCPNTIVVMHTVGPVLVDSFYENPNVTAIIWAGIPGQESGNSIVDVLYGDENPGGKSVFTWGRNRGSYGVDLLYEPNNGVLAPQQDFEEGVFIDYRAFDRLDETPIYEFGFGLSYTTFSYSNLNVQNMNAGEYTPTEGNTPSAPVLGSISNNTSDYLFPDYINRIYAYIYPYLNSTNLRQSSADPMYGVNHTYPPGAYDSDPQPYLPAGSRVSPGGNEALYDVLFTVTAEITNTGDVVGDEVPQLYVSLGGPNDPKVVLRNFDRLTIEPGQSKTFVADITRRDLSNWDPSVQNWVVSSYPKTVHVGSSSRKLPLSADLDTSGLATGGGNGGNAGSSSSSGSGPSPTTTYGGGNGASSSPASYTSMGAGYSYHAGQPTTMKTGYWGNHNGGWKHDGDHGDHGHWGPPSYMTKSA
;
A
#
# COMPACT_ATOMS: atom_id res chain seq x y z
N MET A 1 7.25 29.61 4.35
CA MET A 1 7.92 28.34 3.98
C MET A 1 9.03 28.00 4.96
N THR A 2 10.08 28.82 5.07
CA THR A 2 11.25 28.59 5.94
C THR A 2 10.90 28.20 7.37
N THR A 3 9.96 28.90 8.02
CA THR A 3 9.52 28.56 9.40
C THR A 3 9.06 27.11 9.53
N ARG A 4 8.31 26.57 8.54
CA ARG A 4 7.82 25.17 8.59
C ARG A 4 8.97 24.18 8.44
N ILE A 5 9.90 24.44 7.52
CA ILE A 5 11.08 23.60 7.28
C ILE A 5 11.94 23.53 8.55
N VAL A 6 12.29 24.69 9.09
CA VAL A 6 13.16 24.79 10.28
C VAL A 6 12.46 24.28 11.53
N ALA A 7 11.13 24.46 11.66
CA ALA A 7 10.37 23.88 12.76
C ALA A 7 10.44 22.34 12.76
N GLY A 8 10.31 21.70 11.59
CA GLY A 8 10.49 20.24 11.47
C GLY A 8 11.91 19.80 11.87
N TRP A 9 12.93 20.54 11.45
CA TRP A 9 14.32 20.30 11.82
C TRP A 9 14.56 20.37 13.33
N TYR A 10 13.98 21.37 14.01
CA TYR A 10 14.04 21.47 15.48
C TYR A 10 13.18 20.43 16.18
N TYR A 11 12.02 20.07 15.62
CA TYR A 11 11.09 19.12 16.22
C TYR A 11 11.73 17.75 16.45
N VAL A 12 12.61 17.32 15.52
CA VAL A 12 13.36 16.06 15.62
C VAL A 12 14.76 16.23 16.24
N ASP A 13 15.04 17.40 16.82
CA ASP A 13 16.33 17.77 17.42
C ASP A 13 17.53 17.49 16.48
N ARG A 14 17.40 17.89 15.21
CA ARG A 14 18.43 17.56 14.21
C ARG A 14 19.78 18.22 14.53
N ALA A 15 19.79 19.34 15.26
CA ALA A 15 21.01 20.02 15.72
C ALA A 15 21.92 19.12 16.55
N SER A 16 21.32 18.36 17.47
CA SER A 16 22.04 17.53 18.43
C SER A 16 22.38 16.15 17.85
N ASN A 17 21.73 15.78 16.75
CA ASN A 17 21.74 14.44 16.15
C ASN A 17 22.32 14.43 14.73
N GLU A 18 23.12 15.44 14.38
CA GLU A 18 23.82 15.50 13.11
C GLU A 18 25.03 14.56 13.12
N ALA A 19 25.13 13.71 12.09
CA ALA A 19 26.24 12.78 11.98
C ALA A 19 27.49 13.48 11.43
N GLU A 20 28.66 13.01 11.85
CA GLU A 20 29.92 13.45 11.26
C GLU A 20 29.95 13.16 9.75
N ASN A 21 30.46 14.11 8.98
CA ASN A 21 30.55 14.04 7.51
C ASN A 21 29.20 13.88 6.81
N ALA A 22 28.07 14.30 7.41
CA ALA A 22 26.77 14.21 6.76
C ALA A 22 26.60 15.21 5.59
N PRO A 23 26.01 14.80 4.45
CA PRO A 23 25.72 13.42 4.05
C PRO A 23 27.02 12.62 3.80
N ASN A 24 27.14 11.44 4.43
CA ASN A 24 28.34 10.60 4.41
C ASN A 24 28.26 9.48 3.35
N PHE A 25 27.39 9.67 2.37
CA PHE A 25 27.21 8.80 1.21
C PHE A 25 26.71 9.62 0.02
N SER A 26 26.83 9.06 -1.19
CA SER A 26 26.27 9.58 -2.42
C SER A 26 25.21 8.64 -2.96
N SER A 27 24.02 9.14 -3.28
CA SER A 27 22.98 8.35 -3.96
C SER A 27 23.31 8.00 -5.41
N TRP A 28 24.37 8.58 -5.98
CA TRP A 28 24.65 8.48 -7.41
C TRP A 28 25.74 7.46 -7.79
N THR A 29 26.54 7.04 -6.82
CA THR A 29 27.63 6.07 -7.01
C THR A 29 28.08 5.51 -5.66
N ASP A 30 28.54 4.27 -5.65
CA ASP A 30 29.16 3.61 -4.49
C ASP A 30 30.67 3.89 -4.38
N ASP A 31 31.27 4.60 -5.35
CA ASP A 31 32.69 4.91 -5.34
C ASP A 31 33.05 5.78 -4.11
N THR A 32 34.14 5.43 -3.42
CA THR A 32 34.64 6.23 -2.28
C THR A 32 34.89 7.69 -2.66
N TYR A 33 35.43 7.93 -3.86
CA TYR A 33 35.77 9.25 -4.38
C TYR A 33 35.05 9.51 -5.70
N GLY A 34 34.54 10.74 -5.85
CA GLY A 34 33.78 11.17 -7.01
C GLY A 34 33.56 12.68 -6.97
N PHE A 35 32.76 13.17 -7.91
CA PHE A 35 32.39 14.59 -7.96
C PHE A 35 31.27 14.88 -6.95
N GLU A 36 31.47 15.85 -6.06
CA GLU A 36 30.44 16.33 -5.12
C GLU A 36 29.18 16.80 -5.88
N HIS A 37 29.41 17.47 -7.01
CA HIS A 37 28.36 17.85 -7.95
C HIS A 37 28.29 16.82 -9.09
N TYR A 38 27.75 15.63 -8.79
CA TYR A 38 27.75 14.46 -9.68
C TYR A 38 27.38 14.77 -11.13
N TYR A 39 26.26 15.48 -11.35
CA TYR A 39 25.79 15.81 -12.70
C TYR A 39 26.68 16.82 -13.44
N ALA A 40 27.24 17.80 -12.71
CA ALA A 40 28.14 18.80 -13.28
C ALA A 40 29.55 18.24 -13.54
N GLN A 41 29.91 17.13 -12.87
CA GLN A 41 31.26 16.58 -12.83
C GLN A 41 32.28 17.60 -12.29
N GLU A 42 31.90 18.31 -11.23
CA GLU A 42 32.73 19.32 -10.56
C GLU A 42 33.02 18.92 -9.11
N ASP A 43 34.14 19.42 -8.57
CA ASP A 43 34.59 19.22 -7.18
C ASP A 43 34.81 17.75 -6.77
N TYR A 44 35.87 17.15 -7.32
CA TYR A 44 36.26 15.76 -7.00
C TYR A 44 36.78 15.64 -5.56
N THR A 45 36.09 14.84 -4.74
CA THR A 45 36.35 14.69 -3.30
C THR A 45 35.95 13.29 -2.83
N GLN A 46 36.14 13.00 -1.54
CA GLN A 46 35.53 11.82 -0.92
C GLN A 46 34.02 12.07 -0.77
N ILE A 47 33.20 11.19 -1.32
CA ILE A 47 31.73 11.31 -1.32
C ILE A 47 31.04 10.12 -0.63
N ASN A 48 31.77 9.03 -0.38
CA ASN A 48 31.29 7.88 0.38
C ASN A 48 32.28 7.51 1.50
N TRP A 49 31.75 7.34 2.71
CA TRP A 49 32.52 6.94 3.90
C TRP A 49 32.29 5.49 4.30
N HIS A 50 31.34 4.80 3.68
CA HIS A 50 31.05 3.38 3.90
C HIS A 50 30.73 3.05 5.38
N TYR A 51 30.00 3.94 6.06
CA TYR A 51 29.59 3.72 7.44
C TYR A 51 28.57 2.58 7.54
N ASP A 52 28.86 1.62 8.43
CA ASP A 52 27.93 0.55 8.75
C ASP A 52 26.86 1.03 9.73
N VAL A 53 25.64 1.22 9.24
CA VAL A 53 24.47 1.66 10.02
C VAL A 53 23.51 0.52 10.37
N ARG A 54 23.89 -0.73 10.12
CA ARG A 54 22.99 -1.88 10.23
C ARG A 54 22.68 -2.25 11.67
N GLN A 55 23.63 -2.07 12.58
CA GLN A 55 23.51 -2.48 14.00
C GLN A 55 22.91 -3.90 14.11
N ASP A 56 21.98 -4.10 15.05
CA ASP A 56 21.28 -5.37 15.24
C ASP A 56 19.93 -5.45 14.49
N HIS A 57 19.67 -4.53 13.54
CA HIS A 57 18.36 -4.42 12.86
C HIS A 57 17.96 -5.68 12.08
N ALA A 58 18.91 -6.54 11.71
CA ALA A 58 18.62 -7.84 11.10
C ALA A 58 17.70 -8.70 11.98
N ALA A 59 17.90 -8.71 13.30
CA ALA A 59 17.05 -9.46 14.22
C ALA A 59 15.62 -8.91 14.23
N ASP A 60 15.47 -7.58 14.19
CA ASP A 60 14.17 -6.93 14.14
C ASP A 60 13.46 -7.19 12.80
N ILE A 61 14.17 -7.17 11.68
CA ILE A 61 13.63 -7.51 10.35
C ILE A 61 13.13 -8.95 10.36
N ARG A 62 13.95 -9.90 10.83
CA ARG A 62 13.58 -11.32 10.92
C ARG A 62 12.31 -11.52 11.73
N ASN A 63 12.27 -10.92 12.92
CA ASN A 63 11.15 -11.00 13.85
C ASN A 63 9.88 -10.37 13.26
N GLN A 64 9.97 -9.18 12.64
CA GLN A 64 8.82 -8.52 12.02
C GLN A 64 8.28 -9.31 10.83
N ALA A 65 9.14 -9.85 9.97
CA ALA A 65 8.72 -10.67 8.83
C ALA A 65 8.06 -11.98 9.28
N ALA A 66 8.61 -12.68 10.29
CA ALA A 66 7.98 -13.89 10.85
C ALA A 66 6.62 -13.57 11.47
N LYS A 67 6.53 -12.47 12.23
CA LYS A 67 5.29 -11.99 12.85
C LYS A 67 4.25 -11.50 11.85
N GLY A 68 4.68 -10.96 10.71
CA GLY A 68 3.83 -10.50 9.62
C GLY A 68 3.35 -11.63 8.70
N THR A 69 3.97 -12.81 8.77
CA THR A 69 3.61 -13.97 7.95
C THR A 69 2.20 -14.47 8.31
N VAL A 70 1.35 -14.63 7.30
CA VAL A 70 -0.06 -15.01 7.46
C VAL A 70 -0.26 -16.47 7.04
N LEU A 71 -0.71 -17.30 7.97
CA LEU A 71 -1.12 -18.67 7.68
C LEU A 71 -2.57 -18.68 7.17
N LEU A 72 -2.76 -18.92 5.88
CA LEU A 72 -4.06 -18.88 5.22
C LEU A 72 -4.79 -20.22 5.25
N LYS A 73 -4.04 -21.33 5.17
CA LYS A 73 -4.55 -22.69 5.25
C LYS A 73 -3.59 -23.55 6.05
N ASN A 74 -4.11 -24.44 6.88
CA ASN A 74 -3.35 -25.51 7.50
C ASN A 74 -4.29 -26.68 7.86
N THR A 75 -4.07 -27.85 7.26
CA THR A 75 -4.82 -29.08 7.54
C THR A 75 -4.02 -30.05 8.41
N GLY A 76 -3.09 -29.53 9.24
CA GLY A 76 -2.23 -30.28 10.15
C GLY A 76 -0.83 -30.58 9.60
N ALA A 77 -0.41 -29.90 8.52
CA ALA A 77 0.93 -30.05 7.95
C ALA A 77 1.99 -29.20 8.65
N LEU A 78 1.58 -28.08 9.24
CA LEU A 78 2.46 -27.16 9.95
C LEU A 78 2.11 -27.08 11.44
N PRO A 79 3.11 -26.89 12.32
CA PRO A 79 4.53 -26.75 12.01
C PRO A 79 5.18 -28.08 11.57
N LEU A 80 6.22 -27.99 10.74
CA LEU A 80 7.08 -29.11 10.37
C LEU A 80 7.80 -29.65 11.60
N THR A 81 8.01 -30.97 11.63
CA THR A 81 8.54 -31.65 12.81
C THR A 81 10.07 -31.71 12.86
N GLY A 82 10.73 -31.44 11.73
CA GLY A 82 12.17 -31.68 11.56
C GLY A 82 12.52 -33.16 11.37
N LYS A 83 11.52 -34.04 11.29
CA LYS A 83 11.70 -35.49 11.12
C LYS A 83 11.43 -35.98 9.70
N GLU A 84 10.91 -35.11 8.83
CA GLU A 84 10.63 -35.38 7.42
C GLU A 84 11.90 -35.99 6.77
N GLN A 85 11.77 -37.14 6.10
CA GLN A 85 12.95 -37.82 5.56
C GLN A 85 13.56 -37.10 4.36
N LEU A 86 12.69 -36.47 3.56
CA LEU A 86 13.03 -35.62 2.44
C LEU A 86 12.16 -34.36 2.46
N THR A 87 12.79 -33.20 2.53
CA THR A 87 12.15 -31.91 2.26
C THR A 87 12.48 -31.52 0.82
N ALA A 88 11.47 -31.49 -0.04
CA ALA A 88 11.59 -31.04 -1.41
C ALA A 88 11.13 -29.59 -1.53
N VAL A 89 12.00 -28.71 -2.03
CA VAL A 89 11.69 -27.28 -2.21
C VAL A 89 11.59 -26.97 -3.70
N PHE A 90 10.54 -26.27 -4.11
CA PHE A 90 10.27 -25.93 -5.50
C PHE A 90 10.02 -24.43 -5.63
N GLY A 91 10.34 -23.87 -6.80
CA GLY A 91 10.06 -22.48 -7.12
C GLY A 91 11.32 -21.63 -7.28
N SER A 92 11.38 -20.82 -8.33
CA SER A 92 12.40 -19.78 -8.50
C SER A 92 12.41 -18.81 -7.34
N ASP A 93 11.23 -18.50 -6.76
CA ASP A 93 11.04 -17.68 -5.57
C ASP A 93 11.67 -18.27 -4.28
N ALA A 94 12.11 -19.54 -4.28
CA ALA A 94 12.89 -20.08 -3.18
C ALA A 94 14.39 -19.73 -3.27
N GLY A 95 14.85 -19.31 -4.46
CA GLY A 95 16.25 -19.23 -4.85
C GLY A 95 16.85 -17.82 -4.83
N GLU A 96 18.11 -17.73 -5.25
CA GLU A 96 18.84 -16.47 -5.38
C GLU A 96 18.53 -15.78 -6.70
N ASN A 97 18.62 -14.45 -6.72
CA ASN A 97 18.78 -13.72 -7.96
C ASN A 97 20.18 -14.05 -8.54
N PRO A 98 20.29 -14.62 -9.76
CA PRO A 98 21.57 -14.99 -10.35
C PRO A 98 22.50 -13.80 -10.61
N TRP A 99 22.02 -12.57 -10.54
CA TRP A 99 22.82 -11.34 -10.67
C TRP A 99 23.23 -10.75 -9.32
N GLY A 100 22.94 -11.44 -8.21
CA GLY A 100 23.04 -10.93 -6.86
C GLY A 100 21.77 -10.18 -6.43
N PRO A 101 21.53 -9.99 -5.11
CA PRO A 101 20.28 -9.42 -4.61
C PRO A 101 20.04 -7.97 -5.05
N ASN A 102 21.12 -7.27 -5.40
CA ASN A 102 21.11 -5.88 -5.88
C ASN A 102 21.39 -5.78 -7.39
N GLY A 103 21.44 -6.91 -8.11
CA GLY A 103 21.87 -6.96 -9.52
C GLY A 103 20.93 -6.26 -10.50
N CYS A 104 19.71 -5.95 -10.08
CA CYS A 104 18.75 -5.14 -10.81
C CYS A 104 18.66 -3.76 -10.14
N ALA A 105 18.92 -2.70 -10.91
CA ALA A 105 18.74 -1.31 -10.45
C ALA A 105 17.30 -1.10 -9.96
N ASP A 106 17.15 -0.45 -8.81
CA ASP A 106 15.85 -0.19 -8.16
C ASP A 106 14.97 -1.45 -8.01
N ARG A 107 15.61 -2.63 -7.90
CA ARG A 107 14.96 -3.95 -7.85
C ARG A 107 14.05 -4.26 -9.06
N GLY A 108 14.30 -3.65 -10.22
CA GLY A 108 13.47 -3.77 -11.43
C GLY A 108 13.52 -5.12 -12.17
N CYS A 109 13.38 -6.23 -11.45
CA CYS A 109 13.26 -7.59 -11.98
C CYS A 109 12.63 -8.52 -10.93
N ASP A 110 11.96 -9.59 -11.38
CA ASP A 110 11.43 -10.65 -10.50
C ASP A 110 12.28 -11.93 -10.66
N ASN A 111 13.56 -11.86 -10.28
CA ASN A 111 14.49 -13.00 -10.41
C ASN A 111 14.87 -13.53 -9.03
N GLY A 112 14.51 -14.78 -8.74
CA GLY A 112 14.79 -15.39 -7.43
C GLY A 112 13.70 -15.04 -6.40
N THR A 113 14.04 -15.08 -5.12
CA THR A 113 13.08 -14.77 -4.04
C THR A 113 12.67 -13.30 -4.03
N LEU A 114 11.36 -13.05 -3.98
CA LEU A 114 10.82 -11.69 -3.90
C LEU A 114 10.83 -11.20 -2.45
N ALA A 115 11.78 -10.33 -2.13
CA ALA A 115 11.92 -9.74 -0.78
C ALA A 115 11.58 -8.25 -0.71
N MET A 116 11.39 -7.59 -1.86
CA MET A 116 11.10 -6.16 -2.02
C MET A 116 10.60 -5.93 -3.45
N GLY A 117 9.56 -5.11 -3.66
CA GLY A 117 9.15 -4.68 -5.01
C GLY A 117 10.10 -3.66 -5.62
N TRP A 118 9.76 -3.08 -6.77
CA TRP A 118 10.67 -2.17 -7.50
C TRP A 118 10.35 -0.68 -7.38
N GLY A 119 11.32 0.16 -7.73
CA GLY A 119 11.19 1.62 -7.85
C GLY A 119 11.91 2.39 -6.75
N SER A 120 11.48 3.63 -6.49
CA SER A 120 12.14 4.49 -5.50
C SER A 120 11.91 4.07 -4.04
N GLY A 121 10.91 3.22 -3.77
CA GLY A 121 10.60 2.66 -2.46
C GLY A 121 11.52 1.52 -2.00
N THR A 122 12.76 1.50 -2.49
CA THR A 122 13.70 0.39 -2.33
C THR A 122 14.96 0.78 -1.55
N ALA A 123 15.73 -0.24 -1.17
CA ALA A 123 17.06 -0.10 -0.59
C ALA A 123 17.98 -1.21 -1.11
N GLU A 124 19.28 -0.98 -1.03
CA GLU A 124 20.28 -2.01 -1.33
C GLU A 124 20.35 -3.03 -0.19
N PHE A 125 20.26 -4.31 -0.53
CA PHE A 125 20.41 -5.40 0.42
C PHE A 125 21.88 -5.51 0.88
N PRO A 126 22.18 -5.57 2.19
CA PRO A 126 23.52 -5.95 2.64
C PRO A 126 23.82 -7.43 2.38
N TYR A 127 22.76 -8.24 2.33
CA TYR A 127 22.67 -9.64 1.91
C TYR A 127 21.17 -9.96 1.78
N LEU A 128 20.84 -11.12 1.22
CA LEU A 128 19.47 -11.63 1.21
C LEU A 128 19.50 -13.13 1.48
N VAL A 129 19.02 -13.56 2.66
CA VAL A 129 18.92 -14.98 2.99
C VAL A 129 17.72 -15.55 2.24
N THR A 130 17.97 -16.47 1.31
CA THR A 130 16.90 -17.08 0.52
C THR A 130 16.17 -18.18 1.30
N PRO A 131 14.89 -18.46 1.01
CA PRO A 131 14.18 -19.58 1.62
C PRO A 131 14.90 -20.92 1.47
N LEU A 132 15.42 -21.21 0.27
CA LEU A 132 16.12 -22.47 0.01
C LEU A 132 17.41 -22.58 0.84
N GLU A 133 18.15 -21.50 1.01
CA GLU A 133 19.36 -21.47 1.85
C GLU A 133 19.03 -21.80 3.32
N ALA A 134 18.05 -21.10 3.90
CA ALA A 134 17.68 -21.26 5.30
C ALA A 134 17.07 -22.65 5.57
N ILE A 135 16.19 -23.15 4.69
CA ILE A 135 15.61 -24.48 4.82
C ILE A 135 16.71 -25.55 4.67
N LYS A 136 17.66 -25.40 3.73
CA LYS A 136 18.82 -26.30 3.65
C LYS A 136 19.64 -26.31 4.94
N ALA A 137 19.82 -25.18 5.60
CA ALA A 137 20.51 -25.12 6.89
C ALA A 137 19.74 -25.90 7.98
N LYS A 138 18.43 -25.64 8.14
CA LYS A 138 17.57 -26.30 9.14
C LYS A 138 17.43 -27.81 8.90
N VAL A 139 17.23 -28.26 7.66
CA VAL A 139 17.07 -29.68 7.34
C VAL A 139 18.38 -30.45 7.55
N ARG A 140 19.53 -29.87 7.17
CA ARG A 140 20.84 -30.48 7.41
C ARG A 140 21.20 -30.56 8.89
N SER A 141 20.85 -29.55 9.70
CA SER A 141 21.10 -29.60 11.14
C SER A 141 20.30 -30.71 11.84
N ASN A 142 19.15 -31.09 11.27
CA ASN A 142 18.34 -32.23 11.70
C ASN A 142 18.83 -33.59 11.13
N GLY A 143 19.88 -33.61 10.30
CA GLY A 143 20.41 -34.82 9.68
C GLY A 143 19.48 -35.45 8.62
N LYS A 144 18.65 -34.63 7.97
CA LYS A 144 17.65 -35.05 6.97
C LYS A 144 18.06 -34.68 5.55
N SER A 145 17.38 -35.26 4.57
CA SER A 145 17.65 -35.00 3.15
C SER A 145 16.84 -33.81 2.65
N ILE A 146 17.45 -33.01 1.79
CA ILE A 146 16.80 -31.90 1.10
C ILE A 146 17.29 -31.82 -0.34
N GLU A 147 16.37 -31.54 -1.24
CA GLU A 147 16.66 -31.20 -2.64
C GLU A 147 15.77 -30.01 -3.04
N GLY A 148 16.31 -29.14 -3.89
CA GLY A 148 15.62 -27.93 -4.34
C GLY A 148 15.66 -27.79 -5.86
N ILE A 149 14.53 -27.45 -6.48
CA ILE A 149 14.41 -27.14 -7.91
C ILE A 149 13.87 -25.72 -8.04
N THR A 150 14.70 -24.80 -8.53
CA THR A 150 14.38 -23.36 -8.68
C THR A 150 14.12 -22.95 -10.14
N ASP A 151 13.88 -23.93 -11.02
CA ASP A 151 13.39 -23.71 -12.39
C ASP A 151 11.93 -24.17 -12.44
N ASP A 152 11.02 -23.21 -12.55
CA ASP A 152 9.56 -23.41 -12.50
C ASP A 152 9.03 -24.25 -13.67
N TYR A 153 9.84 -24.38 -14.72
CA TYR A 153 9.49 -25.10 -15.95
C TYR A 153 10.14 -26.48 -16.04
N ALA A 154 10.94 -26.90 -15.05
CA ALA A 154 11.61 -28.19 -15.00
C ALA A 154 10.66 -29.35 -14.63
N TYR A 155 9.52 -29.46 -15.33
CA TYR A 155 8.39 -30.33 -14.97
C TYR A 155 8.78 -31.78 -14.69
N SER A 156 9.70 -32.36 -15.47
CA SER A 156 10.10 -33.75 -15.29
C SER A 156 10.86 -33.99 -13.97
N GLN A 157 11.71 -33.04 -13.59
CA GLN A 157 12.49 -33.05 -12.37
C GLN A 157 11.57 -32.73 -11.18
N ILE A 158 10.69 -31.75 -11.33
CA ILE A 158 9.67 -31.39 -10.34
C ILE A 158 8.84 -32.63 -9.98
N ASN A 159 8.32 -33.34 -10.98
CA ASN A 159 7.48 -34.53 -10.78
C ASN A 159 8.24 -35.66 -10.09
N SER A 160 9.48 -35.91 -10.53
CA SER A 160 10.33 -36.95 -9.95
C SER A 160 10.64 -36.68 -8.48
N LEU A 161 11.00 -35.43 -8.13
CA LEU A 161 11.33 -35.05 -6.77
C LEU A 161 10.09 -35.02 -5.87
N ALA A 162 8.97 -34.45 -6.35
CA ALA A 162 7.70 -34.40 -5.61
C ALA A 162 7.20 -35.82 -5.29
N ASN A 163 7.24 -36.72 -6.27
CA ASN A 163 6.91 -38.13 -6.04
C ASN A 163 7.89 -38.79 -5.06
N SER A 164 9.19 -38.51 -5.15
CA SER A 164 10.18 -39.08 -4.23
C SER A 164 9.94 -38.65 -2.77
N ALA A 165 9.62 -37.37 -2.54
CA ALA A 165 9.24 -36.88 -1.21
C ALA A 165 7.97 -37.56 -0.69
N ALA A 166 6.96 -37.75 -1.55
CA ALA A 166 5.73 -38.44 -1.18
C ALA A 166 5.95 -39.91 -0.76
N GLN A 167 6.91 -40.62 -1.36
CA GLN A 167 7.20 -42.03 -1.05
C GLN A 167 7.86 -42.26 0.32
N VAL A 168 8.38 -41.21 0.96
CA VAL A 168 9.15 -41.30 2.20
C VAL A 168 8.55 -40.46 3.33
N ASP A 169 7.26 -40.14 3.22
CA ASP A 169 6.54 -39.25 4.15
C ASP A 169 7.28 -37.92 4.35
N GLY A 170 7.77 -37.35 3.25
CA GLY A 170 8.44 -36.06 3.18
C GLY A 170 7.46 -34.88 3.15
N ALA A 171 8.01 -33.68 2.94
CA ALA A 171 7.24 -32.46 2.73
C ALA A 171 7.67 -31.78 1.43
N CYS A 172 6.70 -31.29 0.66
CA CYS A 172 6.95 -30.49 -0.54
C CYS A 172 6.58 -29.04 -0.24
N ILE A 173 7.55 -28.14 -0.39
CA ILE A 173 7.36 -26.71 -0.14
C ILE A 173 7.52 -25.98 -1.47
N VAL A 174 6.47 -25.32 -1.93
CA VAL A 174 6.45 -24.56 -3.18
C VAL A 174 6.47 -23.08 -2.85
N PHE A 175 7.45 -22.37 -3.38
CA PHE A 175 7.55 -20.91 -3.32
C PHE A 175 7.09 -20.32 -4.65
N ALA A 176 6.27 -19.28 -4.59
CA ALA A 176 5.79 -18.56 -5.77
C ALA A 176 5.56 -17.09 -5.42
N ASN A 177 5.67 -16.21 -6.41
CA ASN A 177 5.58 -14.78 -6.17
C ASN A 177 4.69 -14.05 -7.21
N ALA A 178 4.49 -12.76 -6.96
CA ALA A 178 3.91 -11.81 -7.89
C ALA A 178 4.34 -10.40 -7.50
N ASP A 179 5.05 -9.73 -8.41
CA ASP A 179 5.72 -8.46 -8.14
C ASP A 179 4.99 -7.23 -8.72
N ALA A 180 5.35 -6.03 -8.25
CA ALA A 180 4.94 -4.72 -8.75
C ALA A 180 5.88 -3.61 -8.26
N GLY A 181 5.72 -2.40 -8.78
CA GLY A 181 6.47 -1.26 -8.27
C GLY A 181 6.11 0.07 -8.93
N GLU A 182 7.05 1.01 -8.94
CA GLU A 182 6.82 2.35 -9.50
C GLU A 182 6.82 2.36 -11.04
N GLY A 183 5.94 3.18 -11.63
CA GLY A 183 5.63 3.16 -13.08
C GLY A 183 6.74 3.61 -14.03
N TYR A 184 7.90 4.06 -13.54
CA TYR A 184 9.04 4.37 -14.42
C TYR A 184 9.85 3.13 -14.83
N ILE A 185 9.55 1.97 -14.23
CA ILE A 185 10.15 0.67 -14.57
C ILE A 185 9.06 -0.25 -15.12
N ILE A 186 9.40 -0.96 -16.19
CA ILE A 186 8.51 -1.94 -16.83
C ILE A 186 9.16 -3.33 -16.72
N VAL A 187 8.48 -4.26 -16.05
CA VAL A 187 8.93 -5.66 -15.91
C VAL A 187 7.90 -6.59 -16.54
N ASP A 188 8.31 -7.34 -17.56
CA ASP A 188 7.43 -8.25 -18.32
C ASP A 188 6.11 -7.60 -18.81
N GLY A 189 6.19 -6.32 -19.21
CA GLY A 189 5.05 -5.54 -19.67
C GLY A 189 4.17 -4.94 -18.57
N ASN A 190 4.49 -5.12 -17.29
CA ASN A 190 3.82 -4.47 -16.16
C ASN A 190 4.47 -3.09 -15.93
N GLU A 191 3.74 -2.00 -16.18
CA GLU A 191 4.23 -0.63 -16.09
C GLU A 191 4.04 -0.05 -14.68
N GLY A 192 4.80 -0.57 -13.72
CA GLY A 192 4.58 -0.35 -12.28
C GLY A 192 3.40 -1.16 -11.75
N ASP A 193 2.20 -0.85 -12.25
CA ASP A 193 0.97 -1.57 -11.95
C ASP A 193 0.96 -2.99 -12.56
N ARG A 194 0.37 -3.95 -11.84
CA ARG A 194 0.23 -5.34 -12.31
C ARG A 194 -0.86 -5.47 -13.36
N ASN A 195 -0.52 -6.07 -14.50
CA ASN A 195 -1.47 -6.37 -15.57
C ASN A 195 -2.56 -7.37 -15.16
N ASN A 196 -2.29 -8.22 -14.17
CA ASN A 196 -3.21 -9.24 -13.67
C ASN A 196 -2.96 -9.54 -12.18
N LEU A 197 -3.77 -10.44 -11.61
CA LEU A 197 -3.67 -10.87 -10.21
C LEU A 197 -3.23 -12.35 -10.11
N THR A 198 -2.53 -12.91 -11.09
CA THR A 198 -2.02 -14.29 -11.02
C THR A 198 -0.59 -14.32 -10.49
N LEU A 199 -0.11 -15.49 -10.10
CA LEU A 199 1.30 -15.67 -9.75
C LEU A 199 2.17 -15.54 -11.01
N TRP A 200 3.36 -14.98 -10.85
CA TRP A 200 4.37 -14.86 -11.89
C TRP A 200 5.10 -16.19 -12.08
N HIS A 201 5.97 -16.25 -13.11
CA HIS A 201 6.83 -17.40 -13.41
C HIS A 201 6.10 -18.77 -13.48
N ASN A 202 4.86 -18.76 -13.96
CA ASN A 202 4.01 -19.95 -14.04
C ASN A 202 3.69 -20.60 -12.67
N GLY A 203 3.67 -19.81 -11.58
CA GLY A 203 3.48 -20.31 -10.22
C GLY A 203 2.23 -21.16 -10.01
N ASN A 204 1.11 -20.83 -10.67
CA ASN A 204 -0.11 -21.64 -10.60
C ASN A 204 0.10 -23.07 -11.15
N ASP A 205 0.76 -23.21 -12.30
CA ASP A 205 1.07 -24.51 -12.90
C ASP A 205 2.10 -25.27 -12.08
N LEU A 206 3.10 -24.59 -11.52
CA LEU A 206 4.08 -25.18 -10.61
C LEU A 206 3.39 -25.83 -9.40
N ILE A 207 2.50 -25.10 -8.72
CA ILE A 207 1.73 -25.59 -7.57
C ILE A 207 0.85 -26.78 -7.98
N SER A 208 0.15 -26.67 -9.12
CA SER A 208 -0.69 -27.75 -9.65
C SER A 208 0.11 -29.02 -9.93
N ASN A 209 1.30 -28.87 -10.53
CA ASN A 209 2.17 -29.98 -10.88
C ASN A 209 2.74 -30.66 -9.62
N VAL A 210 3.28 -29.91 -8.65
CA VAL A 210 3.81 -30.48 -7.39
C VAL A 210 2.70 -31.19 -6.60
N SER A 211 1.56 -30.54 -6.41
CA SER A 211 0.44 -31.09 -5.64
C SER A 211 -0.21 -32.32 -6.28
N SER A 212 0.00 -32.55 -7.58
CA SER A 212 -0.44 -33.77 -8.27
C SER A 212 0.37 -35.01 -7.88
N TYR A 213 1.61 -34.84 -7.39
CA TYR A 213 2.51 -35.95 -6.99
C TYR A 213 2.81 -35.98 -5.49
N CYS A 214 2.61 -34.87 -4.78
CA CYS A 214 2.93 -34.74 -3.36
C CYS A 214 1.68 -34.40 -2.52
N PRO A 215 1.16 -35.35 -1.71
CA PRO A 215 -0.05 -35.14 -0.93
C PRO A 215 0.15 -34.19 0.27
N ASN A 216 1.40 -33.86 0.61
CA ASN A 216 1.74 -32.86 1.62
C ASN A 216 2.48 -31.68 0.95
N THR A 217 1.73 -30.87 0.20
CA THR A 217 2.23 -29.67 -0.47
C THR A 217 1.91 -28.43 0.36
N ILE A 218 2.95 -27.71 0.76
CA ILE A 218 2.90 -26.43 1.47
C ILE A 218 3.23 -25.34 0.45
N VAL A 219 2.35 -24.35 0.30
CA VAL A 219 2.59 -23.20 -0.59
C VAL A 219 2.98 -21.98 0.23
N VAL A 220 4.08 -21.33 -0.13
CA VAL A 220 4.51 -20.05 0.42
C VAL A 220 4.50 -19.01 -0.70
N MET A 221 3.85 -17.87 -0.45
CA MET A 221 3.69 -16.80 -1.43
C MET A 221 4.37 -15.51 -0.96
N HIS A 222 5.33 -15.01 -1.75
CA HIS A 222 5.85 -13.65 -1.61
C HIS A 222 5.17 -12.75 -2.65
N THR A 223 4.25 -11.89 -2.22
CA THR A 223 3.47 -11.07 -3.15
C THR A 223 3.28 -9.67 -2.59
N VAL A 224 3.29 -8.66 -3.47
CA VAL A 224 3.04 -7.25 -3.15
C VAL A 224 1.61 -6.97 -2.69
N GLY A 225 0.69 -7.91 -2.94
CA GLY A 225 -0.72 -7.80 -2.63
C GLY A 225 -1.45 -9.12 -2.94
N PRO A 226 -2.79 -9.13 -3.03
CA PRO A 226 -3.53 -10.36 -3.28
C PRO A 226 -3.21 -10.91 -4.68
N VAL A 227 -3.25 -12.24 -4.77
CA VAL A 227 -3.28 -13.01 -6.02
C VAL A 227 -4.49 -13.95 -6.02
N LEU A 228 -4.86 -14.46 -7.19
CA LEU A 228 -5.93 -15.43 -7.35
C LEU A 228 -5.44 -16.82 -6.95
N VAL A 229 -5.95 -17.30 -5.82
CA VAL A 229 -5.61 -18.61 -5.24
C VAL A 229 -6.67 -19.69 -5.51
N ASP A 230 -7.72 -19.34 -6.26
CA ASP A 230 -8.90 -20.16 -6.53
C ASP A 230 -8.57 -21.52 -7.16
N SER A 231 -7.51 -21.57 -7.95
CA SER A 231 -7.03 -22.79 -8.64
C SER A 231 -6.42 -23.85 -7.71
N PHE A 232 -6.00 -23.51 -6.48
CA PHE A 232 -5.29 -24.46 -5.60
C PHE A 232 -5.71 -24.45 -4.13
N TYR A 233 -6.44 -23.42 -3.65
CA TYR A 233 -6.77 -23.32 -2.22
C TYR A 233 -7.61 -24.48 -1.67
N GLU A 234 -8.47 -25.09 -2.48
CA GLU A 234 -9.30 -26.25 -2.10
C GLU A 234 -8.63 -27.60 -2.40
N ASN A 235 -7.49 -27.61 -3.09
CA ASN A 235 -6.80 -28.86 -3.42
C ASN A 235 -6.45 -29.61 -2.11
N PRO A 236 -6.89 -30.87 -1.93
CA PRO A 236 -6.66 -31.63 -0.70
C PRO A 236 -5.17 -31.94 -0.46
N ASN A 237 -4.36 -31.97 -1.51
CA ASN A 237 -2.92 -32.20 -1.42
C ASN A 237 -2.14 -30.91 -1.07
N VAL A 238 -2.78 -29.74 -1.20
CA VAL A 238 -2.25 -28.47 -0.69
C VAL A 238 -2.66 -28.35 0.78
N THR A 239 -1.79 -28.78 1.68
CA THR A 239 -2.08 -28.95 3.10
C THR A 239 -1.84 -27.67 3.90
N ALA A 240 -1.03 -26.74 3.40
CA ALA A 240 -0.89 -25.40 3.97
C ALA A 240 -0.64 -24.33 2.91
N ILE A 241 -1.08 -23.11 3.20
CA ILE A 241 -0.85 -21.92 2.37
C ILE A 241 -0.42 -20.79 3.29
N ILE A 242 0.70 -20.15 2.97
CA ILE A 242 1.30 -19.05 3.69
C ILE A 242 1.44 -17.86 2.73
N TRP A 243 1.09 -16.66 3.20
CA TRP A 243 1.50 -15.41 2.57
C TRP A 243 2.56 -14.75 3.45
N ALA A 244 3.76 -14.55 2.89
CA ALA A 244 4.94 -14.01 3.58
C ALA A 244 5.26 -12.57 3.16
N GLY A 245 4.47 -11.97 2.26
CA GLY A 245 4.64 -10.58 1.83
C GLY A 245 5.98 -10.32 1.14
N ILE A 246 6.63 -9.22 1.52
CA ILE A 246 7.96 -8.79 1.07
C ILE A 246 8.89 -8.65 2.31
N PRO A 247 9.51 -9.75 2.76
CA PRO A 247 10.09 -9.85 4.12
C PRO A 247 11.47 -9.19 4.29
N GLY A 248 12.02 -8.56 3.26
CA GLY A 248 13.35 -7.95 3.32
C GLY A 248 14.49 -8.96 3.49
N GLN A 249 15.63 -8.50 4.04
CA GLN A 249 16.92 -9.22 3.97
C GLN A 249 16.95 -10.58 4.69
N GLU A 250 16.00 -10.84 5.60
CA GLU A 250 15.92 -12.07 6.42
C GLU A 250 14.83 -13.05 5.94
N SER A 251 14.34 -12.88 4.71
CA SER A 251 13.28 -13.70 4.07
C SER A 251 13.30 -15.18 4.48
N GLY A 252 14.40 -15.87 4.19
CA GLY A 252 14.55 -17.29 4.44
C GLY A 252 14.55 -17.68 5.92
N ASN A 253 15.18 -16.87 6.77
CA ASN A 253 15.22 -17.14 8.20
C ASN A 253 13.85 -16.97 8.85
N SER A 254 13.13 -15.90 8.48
CA SER A 254 11.77 -15.64 8.97
C SER A 254 10.78 -16.73 8.59
N ILE A 255 10.81 -17.22 7.34
CA ILE A 255 9.89 -18.28 6.92
C ILE A 255 10.24 -19.62 7.58
N VAL A 256 11.52 -19.91 7.84
CA VAL A 256 11.92 -21.10 8.60
C VAL A 256 11.39 -21.07 10.03
N ASP A 257 11.39 -19.91 10.68
CA ASP A 257 10.87 -19.77 12.05
C ASP A 257 9.38 -20.17 12.10
N VAL A 258 8.60 -19.73 11.11
CA VAL A 258 7.19 -20.10 10.99
C VAL A 258 7.05 -21.57 10.63
N LEU A 259 7.70 -22.04 9.55
CA LEU A 259 7.57 -23.41 9.05
C LEU A 259 7.86 -24.47 10.11
N TYR A 260 8.80 -24.22 11.02
CA TYR A 260 9.18 -25.17 12.08
C TYR A 260 8.60 -24.83 13.46
N GLY A 261 7.76 -23.81 13.57
CA GLY A 261 7.09 -23.43 14.81
C GLY A 261 7.99 -22.80 15.87
N ASP A 262 9.17 -22.29 15.48
CA ASP A 262 9.97 -21.40 16.32
C ASP A 262 9.22 -20.07 16.54
N GLU A 263 8.41 -19.64 15.55
CA GLU A 263 7.37 -18.61 15.67
C GLU A 263 5.99 -19.22 15.34
N ASN A 264 5.00 -19.03 16.20
CA ASN A 264 3.61 -19.36 15.88
C ASN A 264 3.00 -18.20 15.06
N PRO A 265 2.54 -18.43 13.81
CA PRO A 265 2.03 -17.36 12.98
C PRO A 265 0.80 -16.70 13.63
N GLY A 266 0.94 -15.40 13.89
CA GLY A 266 -0.13 -14.52 14.38
C GLY A 266 -0.50 -13.40 13.39
N GLY A 267 0.15 -13.37 12.22
CA GLY A 267 -0.13 -12.38 11.17
C GLY A 267 -1.56 -12.52 10.64
N LYS A 268 -2.17 -11.40 10.27
CA LYS A 268 -3.49 -11.33 9.65
C LYS A 268 -3.38 -10.68 8.28
N SER A 269 -4.18 -11.15 7.32
CA SER A 269 -4.23 -10.55 5.99
C SER A 269 -4.69 -9.10 6.07
N VAL A 270 -3.92 -8.19 5.48
CA VAL A 270 -4.20 -6.73 5.48
C VAL A 270 -5.01 -6.29 4.25
N PHE A 271 -5.48 -7.24 3.45
CA PHE A 271 -6.38 -7.08 2.32
C PHE A 271 -7.24 -8.35 2.14
N THR A 272 -8.25 -8.27 1.28
CA THR A 272 -9.15 -9.37 0.96
C THR A 272 -8.58 -10.25 -0.15
N TRP A 273 -8.73 -11.57 -0.04
CA TRP A 273 -8.38 -12.53 -1.11
C TRP A 273 -9.63 -12.94 -1.86
N GLY A 274 -9.89 -12.27 -2.98
CA GLY A 274 -11.02 -12.54 -3.87
C GLY A 274 -10.85 -13.80 -4.74
N ARG A 275 -11.98 -14.36 -5.20
CA ARG A 275 -11.99 -15.50 -6.13
C ARG A 275 -11.56 -15.12 -7.54
N ASN A 276 -11.87 -13.90 -7.96
CA ASN A 276 -11.52 -13.37 -9.27
C ASN A 276 -11.31 -11.85 -9.18
N ARG A 277 -10.72 -11.27 -10.21
CA ARG A 277 -10.45 -9.82 -10.31
C ARG A 277 -11.71 -8.96 -10.21
N GLY A 278 -12.82 -9.40 -10.80
CA GLY A 278 -14.09 -8.66 -10.78
C GLY A 278 -14.70 -8.51 -9.38
N SER A 279 -14.42 -9.45 -8.46
CA SER A 279 -14.95 -9.40 -7.08
C SER A 279 -14.46 -8.20 -6.27
N TYR A 280 -13.34 -7.56 -6.65
CA TYR A 280 -12.84 -6.37 -5.96
C TYR A 280 -13.67 -5.11 -6.26
N GLY A 281 -14.50 -5.12 -7.31
CA GLY A 281 -15.42 -4.04 -7.65
C GLY A 281 -14.76 -2.77 -8.22
N VAL A 282 -13.43 -2.70 -8.25
CA VAL A 282 -12.62 -1.61 -8.82
C VAL A 282 -11.49 -2.19 -9.66
N ASP A 283 -11.03 -1.42 -10.65
CA ASP A 283 -9.89 -1.78 -11.49
C ASP A 283 -9.14 -0.54 -11.95
N LEU A 284 -7.91 -0.74 -12.43
CA LEU A 284 -7.06 0.31 -12.95
C LEU A 284 -7.53 0.82 -14.32
N LEU A 285 -7.22 2.08 -14.60
CA LEU A 285 -7.43 2.71 -15.90
C LEU A 285 -6.18 2.51 -16.77
N TYR A 286 -6.14 1.41 -17.53
CA TYR A 286 -5.01 1.09 -18.42
C TYR A 286 -4.97 1.92 -19.71
N GLU A 287 -6.13 2.39 -20.17
CA GLU A 287 -6.26 3.09 -21.44
C GLU A 287 -6.76 4.53 -21.21
N PRO A 288 -6.17 5.55 -21.87
CA PRO A 288 -6.64 6.92 -21.77
C PRO A 288 -8.14 7.04 -22.12
N ASN A 289 -8.92 7.63 -21.23
CA ASN A 289 -10.37 7.82 -21.40
C ASN A 289 -10.81 9.25 -21.73
N ASN A 290 -9.85 10.16 -21.95
CA ASN A 290 -10.12 11.59 -22.17
C ASN A 290 -9.40 12.17 -23.41
N GLY A 291 -9.23 11.34 -24.44
CA GLY A 291 -8.54 11.72 -25.68
C GLY A 291 -7.07 12.09 -25.43
N VAL A 292 -6.68 13.31 -25.83
CA VAL A 292 -5.32 13.84 -25.62
C VAL A 292 -5.18 14.64 -24.32
N LEU A 293 -6.27 14.80 -23.56
CA LEU A 293 -6.28 15.47 -22.27
C LEU A 293 -5.91 14.49 -21.16
N ALA A 294 -5.71 15.02 -19.95
CA ALA A 294 -5.43 14.18 -18.78
C ALA A 294 -6.54 13.12 -18.60
N PRO A 295 -6.19 11.83 -18.46
CA PRO A 295 -7.13 10.79 -18.08
C PRO A 295 -7.91 11.17 -16.82
N GLN A 296 -9.16 10.71 -16.72
CA GLN A 296 -10.02 10.96 -15.57
C GLN A 296 -10.28 9.65 -14.82
N GLN A 297 -9.95 9.62 -13.53
CA GLN A 297 -10.23 8.48 -12.67
C GLN A 297 -11.28 8.89 -11.64
N ASP A 298 -12.51 8.47 -11.89
CA ASP A 298 -13.67 8.77 -11.04
C ASP A 298 -13.82 7.66 -9.98
N PHE A 299 -13.66 8.03 -8.71
CA PHE A 299 -13.80 7.12 -7.57
C PHE A 299 -15.28 6.95 -7.17
N GLU A 300 -16.09 6.47 -8.11
CA GLU A 300 -17.55 6.30 -7.94
C GLU A 300 -17.92 5.30 -6.83
N GLU A 301 -17.03 4.37 -6.53
CA GLU A 301 -17.14 3.41 -5.43
C GLU A 301 -17.09 4.09 -4.05
N GLY A 302 -16.53 5.30 -3.96
CA GLY A 302 -16.35 6.04 -2.72
C GLY A 302 -15.58 5.24 -1.67
N VAL A 303 -16.18 5.01 -0.50
CA VAL A 303 -15.53 4.29 0.61
C VAL A 303 -15.53 2.76 0.44
N PHE A 304 -16.20 2.24 -0.59
CA PHE A 304 -16.43 0.80 -0.78
C PHE A 304 -15.32 0.16 -1.62
N ILE A 305 -14.15 0.06 -1.01
CA ILE A 305 -12.98 -0.66 -1.52
C ILE A 305 -12.66 -1.88 -0.62
N ASP A 306 -11.91 -2.83 -1.15
CA ASP A 306 -11.49 -4.06 -0.43
C ASP A 306 -12.67 -4.72 0.32
N TYR A 307 -12.54 -5.11 1.59
CA TYR A 307 -13.56 -5.83 2.33
C TYR A 307 -14.91 -5.08 2.40
N ARG A 308 -14.89 -3.74 2.31
CA ARG A 308 -16.13 -2.93 2.27
C ARG A 308 -16.86 -3.10 0.94
N ALA A 309 -16.12 -3.23 -0.17
CA ALA A 309 -16.68 -3.58 -1.47
C ALA A 309 -17.30 -4.96 -1.44
N PHE A 310 -16.57 -5.96 -0.92
CA PHE A 310 -17.06 -7.34 -0.82
C PHE A 310 -18.32 -7.44 0.04
N ASP A 311 -18.39 -6.72 1.16
CA ASP A 311 -19.58 -6.68 2.00
C ASP A 311 -20.76 -5.98 1.31
N ARG A 312 -20.52 -4.91 0.54
CA ARG A 312 -21.57 -4.19 -0.21
C ARG A 312 -22.12 -5.01 -1.37
N LEU A 313 -21.26 -5.77 -2.05
CA LEU A 313 -21.60 -6.61 -3.20
C LEU A 313 -22.13 -7.99 -2.79
N ASP A 314 -22.15 -8.32 -1.49
CA ASP A 314 -22.46 -9.65 -0.95
C ASP A 314 -21.56 -10.75 -1.54
N GLU A 315 -20.31 -10.38 -1.86
CA GLU A 315 -19.30 -11.29 -2.37
C GLU A 315 -18.63 -12.04 -1.21
N THR A 316 -18.41 -13.34 -1.39
CA THR A 316 -17.71 -14.17 -0.39
C THR A 316 -16.23 -14.28 -0.78
N PRO A 317 -15.30 -13.71 0.01
CA PRO A 317 -13.88 -13.86 -0.24
C PRO A 317 -13.43 -15.29 0.05
N ILE A 318 -12.30 -15.70 -0.54
CA ILE A 318 -11.62 -16.94 -0.15
C ILE A 318 -11.04 -16.78 1.26
N TYR A 319 -10.34 -15.67 1.49
CA TYR A 319 -9.87 -15.24 2.81
C TYR A 319 -10.23 -13.77 3.00
N GLU A 320 -11.00 -13.47 4.03
CA GLU A 320 -11.45 -12.11 4.33
C GLU A 320 -10.34 -11.21 4.89
N PHE A 321 -10.52 -9.90 4.81
CA PHE A 321 -9.65 -8.95 5.52
C PHE A 321 -9.58 -9.28 7.02
N GLY A 322 -8.36 -9.22 7.57
CA GLY A 322 -8.08 -9.56 8.95
C GLY A 322 -8.00 -11.06 9.24
N PHE A 323 -8.12 -11.94 8.25
CA PHE A 323 -8.02 -13.39 8.44
C PHE A 323 -6.56 -13.86 8.58
N GLY A 324 -6.33 -14.81 9.49
CA GLY A 324 -5.06 -15.54 9.63
C GLY A 324 -5.20 -16.62 10.69
N LEU A 325 -4.72 -17.82 10.39
CA LEU A 325 -4.68 -18.97 11.30
C LEU A 325 -3.48 -18.87 12.24
N SER A 326 -3.50 -19.71 13.27
CA SER A 326 -2.42 -19.92 14.24
C SER A 326 -2.22 -21.42 14.45
N TYR A 327 -1.09 -21.83 15.05
CA TYR A 327 -0.89 -23.20 15.54
C TYR A 327 -1.66 -23.50 16.83
N THR A 328 -2.32 -22.50 17.40
CA THR A 328 -3.28 -22.66 18.51
C THR A 328 -4.66 -22.11 18.13
N THR A 329 -5.63 -22.21 19.04
CA THR A 329 -6.99 -21.70 18.88
C THR A 329 -7.34 -20.71 19.96
N PHE A 330 -8.17 -19.72 19.63
CA PHE A 330 -8.62 -18.70 20.57
C PHE A 330 -10.15 -18.63 20.65
N SER A 331 -10.66 -18.32 21.84
CA SER A 331 -12.07 -18.02 22.06
C SER A 331 -12.26 -16.58 22.54
N TYR A 332 -13.43 -16.02 22.24
CA TYR A 332 -13.80 -14.63 22.51
C TYR A 332 -15.03 -14.64 23.41
N SER A 333 -14.97 -13.93 24.54
CA SER A 333 -16.08 -13.87 25.49
C SER A 333 -16.11 -12.55 26.26
N ASN A 334 -17.11 -12.40 27.14
CA ASN A 334 -17.18 -11.31 28.13
C ASN A 334 -17.08 -9.89 27.53
N LEU A 335 -17.76 -9.65 26.39
CA LEU A 335 -17.82 -8.31 25.81
C LEU A 335 -18.45 -7.33 26.81
N ASN A 336 -17.75 -6.23 27.08
CA ASN A 336 -18.25 -5.13 27.88
C ASN A 336 -18.02 -3.80 27.15
N VAL A 337 -19.02 -2.94 27.18
CA VAL A 337 -18.95 -1.58 26.65
C VAL A 337 -19.16 -0.62 27.81
N GLN A 338 -18.15 0.22 28.07
CA GLN A 338 -18.21 1.26 29.08
C GLN A 338 -18.39 2.62 28.40
N ASN A 339 -19.43 3.36 28.78
CA ASN A 339 -19.62 4.74 28.36
C ASN A 339 -18.65 5.65 29.11
N MET A 340 -17.97 6.51 28.37
CA MET A 340 -17.02 7.48 28.91
C MET A 340 -17.66 8.87 28.93
N ASN A 341 -17.36 9.64 29.96
CA ASN A 341 -17.89 11.00 30.11
C ASN A 341 -17.05 11.96 29.26
N ALA A 342 -17.43 12.12 28.00
CA ALA A 342 -16.85 13.11 27.09
C ALA A 342 -17.72 14.38 27.04
N GLY A 343 -17.08 15.53 26.79
CA GLY A 343 -17.79 16.80 26.58
C GLY A 343 -18.63 16.79 25.30
N GLU A 344 -19.42 17.86 25.10
CA GLU A 344 -20.08 18.07 23.81
C GLU A 344 -19.06 18.39 22.72
N TYR A 345 -19.38 17.98 21.49
CA TYR A 345 -18.59 18.40 20.34
C TYR A 345 -18.86 19.86 20.02
N THR A 346 -17.87 20.73 20.23
CA THR A 346 -17.95 22.14 19.87
C THR A 346 -17.12 22.39 18.61
N PRO A 347 -17.72 22.81 17.48
CA PRO A 347 -16.98 23.24 16.31
C PRO A 347 -15.95 24.31 16.65
N THR A 348 -14.81 24.29 15.96
CA THR A 348 -13.76 25.27 16.19
C THR A 348 -14.19 26.62 15.64
N GLU A 349 -14.07 27.67 16.45
CA GLU A 349 -14.41 29.04 16.09
C GLU A 349 -13.19 29.98 16.26
N GLY A 350 -13.36 31.22 15.77
CA GLY A 350 -12.37 32.29 15.85
C GLY A 350 -11.47 32.36 14.62
N ASN A 351 -10.45 33.20 14.71
CA ASN A 351 -9.53 33.46 13.60
C ASN A 351 -8.07 33.14 13.99
N THR A 352 -7.26 32.81 12.98
CA THR A 352 -5.80 32.82 13.09
C THR A 352 -5.31 34.21 13.48
N PRO A 353 -4.09 34.36 14.03
CA PRO A 353 -3.43 35.66 13.95
C PRO A 353 -3.20 36.06 12.49
N SER A 354 -2.96 37.36 12.26
CA SER A 354 -2.45 37.83 10.96
C SER A 354 -1.15 37.12 10.59
N ALA A 355 -0.91 36.92 9.31
CA ALA A 355 0.31 36.28 8.84
C ALA A 355 1.54 37.10 9.26
N PRO A 356 2.46 36.55 10.06
CA PRO A 356 3.61 37.31 10.54
C PRO A 356 4.68 37.43 9.44
N VAL A 357 5.41 38.54 9.46
CA VAL A 357 6.66 38.72 8.71
C VAL A 357 7.82 38.58 9.68
N LEU A 358 8.73 37.64 9.40
CA LEU A 358 9.92 37.41 10.22
C LEU A 358 11.16 37.89 9.46
N GLY A 359 11.84 38.90 10.00
CA GLY A 359 12.98 39.56 9.34
C GLY A 359 12.57 40.68 8.41
N SER A 360 13.49 41.09 7.54
CA SER A 360 13.29 42.14 6.53
C SER A 360 13.87 41.72 5.18
N ILE A 361 13.36 42.31 4.11
CA ILE A 361 13.79 42.07 2.73
C ILE A 361 14.35 43.40 2.18
N SER A 362 15.48 43.37 1.49
CA SER A 362 15.99 44.53 0.78
C SER A 362 15.21 44.77 -0.52
N ASN A 363 14.86 46.03 -0.79
CA ASN A 363 14.22 46.44 -2.05
C ASN A 363 15.24 46.74 -3.16
N ASN A 364 16.54 46.64 -2.88
CA ASN A 364 17.58 46.81 -3.89
C ASN A 364 17.85 45.47 -4.59
N THR A 365 17.49 45.37 -5.87
CA THR A 365 17.72 44.14 -6.66
C THR A 365 19.18 43.75 -6.77
N SER A 366 20.10 44.72 -6.61
CA SER A 366 21.54 44.48 -6.62
C SER A 366 22.01 43.57 -5.48
N ASP A 367 21.27 43.53 -4.36
CA ASP A 367 21.63 42.74 -3.17
C ASP A 367 21.42 41.22 -3.39
N TYR A 368 20.72 40.84 -4.46
CA TYR A 368 20.43 39.45 -4.82
C TYR A 368 21.16 38.98 -6.07
N LEU A 369 22.08 39.78 -6.61
CA LEU A 369 22.91 39.36 -7.73
C LEU A 369 23.80 38.18 -7.34
N PHE A 370 24.16 37.39 -8.34
CA PHE A 370 25.15 36.34 -8.16
C PHE A 370 26.45 36.93 -7.60
N PRO A 371 26.94 36.47 -6.44
CA PRO A 371 28.18 37.01 -5.88
C PRO A 371 29.39 36.58 -6.73
N ASP A 372 30.28 37.53 -7.02
CA ASP A 372 31.45 37.30 -7.89
C ASP A 372 32.45 36.24 -7.34
N TYR A 373 32.37 35.93 -6.05
CA TYR A 373 33.23 34.95 -5.38
C TYR A 373 32.71 33.51 -5.45
N ILE A 374 31.49 33.28 -5.96
CA ILE A 374 30.92 31.94 -6.10
C ILE A 374 31.16 31.45 -7.53
N ASN A 375 31.79 30.29 -7.69
CA ASN A 375 31.83 29.59 -8.97
C ASN A 375 30.44 28.98 -9.28
N ARG A 376 29.93 29.20 -10.49
CA ARG A 376 28.59 28.72 -10.87
C ARG A 376 28.69 27.27 -11.30
N ILE A 377 28.20 26.35 -10.48
CA ILE A 377 28.15 24.94 -10.82
C ILE A 377 27.05 24.71 -11.85
N TYR A 378 27.36 23.99 -12.91
CA TYR A 378 26.40 23.69 -13.97
C TYR A 378 25.18 22.93 -13.42
N ALA A 379 23.97 23.31 -13.88
CA ALA A 379 22.68 22.76 -13.46
C ALA A 379 22.32 22.89 -11.96
N TYR A 380 23.15 23.53 -11.13
CA TYR A 380 22.82 23.80 -9.74
C TYR A 380 21.79 24.95 -9.63
N ILE A 381 20.78 24.77 -8.77
CA ILE A 381 19.73 25.76 -8.57
C ILE A 381 20.13 26.74 -7.47
N TYR A 382 20.36 28.00 -7.86
CA TYR A 382 20.73 29.08 -6.94
C TYR A 382 19.58 30.07 -6.71
N PRO A 383 19.57 30.77 -5.56
CA PRO A 383 18.58 31.81 -5.28
C PRO A 383 18.92 33.18 -5.89
N TYR A 384 20.02 33.30 -6.62
CA TYR A 384 20.56 34.59 -7.10
C TYR A 384 20.04 34.99 -8.48
N LEU A 385 19.99 36.31 -8.71
CA LEU A 385 19.63 36.92 -9.99
C LEU A 385 20.86 37.05 -10.91
N ASN A 386 20.64 36.86 -12.21
CA ASN A 386 21.68 37.08 -13.24
C ASN A 386 21.96 38.58 -13.50
N SER A 387 20.97 39.43 -13.26
CA SER A 387 21.03 40.88 -13.48
C SER A 387 19.99 41.59 -12.60
N THR A 388 20.10 42.92 -12.48
CA THR A 388 19.11 43.74 -11.79
C THR A 388 17.79 43.84 -12.55
N ASN A 389 17.74 43.41 -13.82
CA ASN A 389 16.52 43.29 -14.61
C ASN A 389 15.81 41.97 -14.28
N LEU A 390 14.75 42.05 -13.48
CA LEU A 390 14.00 40.88 -13.02
C LEU A 390 13.40 40.05 -14.16
N ARG A 391 12.91 40.69 -15.23
CA ARG A 391 12.38 39.98 -16.41
C ARG A 391 13.47 39.14 -17.07
N GLN A 392 14.64 39.73 -17.28
CA GLN A 392 15.79 39.05 -17.88
C GLN A 392 16.32 37.93 -16.97
N SER A 393 16.39 38.18 -15.66
CA SER A 393 16.87 37.21 -14.69
C SER A 393 15.92 36.02 -14.51
N SER A 394 14.62 36.26 -14.53
CA SER A 394 13.60 35.21 -14.49
C SER A 394 13.59 34.36 -15.76
N ALA A 395 13.80 34.99 -16.93
CA ALA A 395 13.69 34.37 -18.25
C ALA A 395 12.34 33.69 -18.53
N ASP A 396 11.33 33.91 -17.68
CA ASP A 396 9.98 33.43 -17.89
C ASP A 396 9.32 34.20 -19.06
N PRO A 397 8.92 33.52 -20.14
CA PRO A 397 8.24 34.17 -21.27
C PRO A 397 6.92 34.86 -20.86
N MET A 398 6.31 34.44 -19.74
CA MET A 398 5.08 34.98 -19.18
C MET A 398 5.32 36.02 -18.07
N TYR A 399 6.59 36.38 -17.80
CA TYR A 399 6.91 37.36 -16.77
C TYR A 399 6.11 38.66 -16.97
N GLY A 400 5.49 39.17 -15.91
CA GLY A 400 4.74 40.43 -15.94
C GLY A 400 3.50 40.43 -16.85
N VAL A 401 3.06 39.28 -17.36
CA VAL A 401 1.71 39.15 -17.93
C VAL A 401 0.70 39.39 -16.80
N ASN A 402 -0.36 40.15 -17.11
CA ASN A 402 -1.41 40.42 -16.13
C ASN A 402 -2.18 39.12 -15.83
N HIS A 403 -1.89 38.50 -14.70
CA HIS A 403 -2.52 37.28 -14.22
C HIS A 403 -3.40 37.58 -13.01
N THR A 404 -4.65 37.15 -13.05
CA THR A 404 -5.57 37.25 -11.92
C THR A 404 -5.44 36.00 -11.07
N TYR A 405 -4.72 36.10 -9.96
CA TYR A 405 -4.71 35.05 -8.96
C TYR A 405 -6.08 34.90 -8.30
N PRO A 406 -6.45 33.69 -7.82
CA PRO A 406 -7.70 33.50 -7.09
C PRO A 406 -7.86 34.50 -5.93
N PRO A 407 -9.09 34.95 -5.65
CA PRO A 407 -9.37 35.80 -4.48
C PRO A 407 -8.78 35.21 -3.19
N GLY A 408 -8.16 36.05 -2.36
CA GLY A 408 -7.54 35.65 -1.10
C GLY A 408 -6.09 35.16 -1.20
N ALA A 409 -5.52 34.99 -2.40
CA ALA A 409 -4.15 34.45 -2.57
C ALA A 409 -3.03 35.26 -1.89
N TYR A 410 -3.26 36.56 -1.64
CA TYR A 410 -2.31 37.46 -0.97
C TYR A 410 -2.83 38.01 0.35
N ASP A 411 -3.96 37.50 0.85
CA ASP A 411 -4.55 37.97 2.09
C ASP A 411 -3.70 37.54 3.29
N SER A 412 -3.30 38.51 4.11
CA SER A 412 -2.51 38.32 5.32
C SER A 412 -3.32 38.58 6.61
N ASP A 413 -4.58 38.97 6.47
CA ASP A 413 -5.46 39.25 7.60
C ASP A 413 -5.83 37.96 8.35
N PRO A 414 -6.30 38.06 9.61
CA PRO A 414 -6.80 36.92 10.38
C PRO A 414 -7.81 36.09 9.57
N GLN A 415 -7.51 34.80 9.37
CA GLN A 415 -8.37 33.89 8.63
C GLN A 415 -9.23 33.07 9.60
N PRO A 416 -10.51 32.81 9.28
CA PRO A 416 -11.35 31.97 10.14
C PRO A 416 -10.79 30.54 10.21
N TYR A 417 -10.84 29.96 11.41
CA TYR A 417 -10.57 28.54 11.55
C TYR A 417 -11.69 27.72 10.91
N LEU A 418 -11.32 26.58 10.33
CA LEU A 418 -12.31 25.61 9.88
C LEU A 418 -12.98 24.95 11.10
N PRO A 419 -14.31 24.71 11.07
CA PRO A 419 -15.04 24.05 12.14
C PRO A 419 -14.45 22.70 12.58
N ALA A 420 -13.97 21.92 11.61
CA ALA A 420 -13.33 20.62 11.81
C ALA A 420 -11.84 20.70 12.19
N GLY A 421 -11.23 21.88 12.12
CA GLY A 421 -9.83 22.11 12.44
C GLY A 421 -9.60 22.26 13.95
N SER A 422 -8.36 22.47 14.36
CA SER A 422 -8.00 22.79 15.74
C SER A 422 -7.14 24.04 15.81
N ARG A 423 -7.22 24.73 16.96
CA ARG A 423 -6.45 25.95 17.26
C ARG A 423 -5.04 25.65 17.75
N VAL A 424 -4.81 24.44 18.25
CA VAL A 424 -3.64 24.12 19.08
C VAL A 424 -2.95 22.82 18.66
N SER A 425 -3.65 21.88 18.05
CA SER A 425 -3.17 20.51 17.83
C SER A 425 -3.39 20.07 16.37
N PRO A 426 -2.42 19.41 15.71
CA PRO A 426 -2.63 18.80 14.40
C PRO A 426 -3.58 17.59 14.49
N GLY A 427 -4.29 17.28 13.40
CA GLY A 427 -5.17 16.10 13.30
C GLY A 427 -6.66 16.43 13.17
N GLY A 428 -7.07 17.64 13.51
CA GLY A 428 -8.48 18.08 13.50
C GLY A 428 -8.90 18.60 14.86
N ASN A 429 -10.17 18.97 15.00
CA ASN A 429 -10.76 19.42 16.26
C ASN A 429 -10.46 18.41 17.39
N GLU A 430 -9.98 18.89 18.54
CA GLU A 430 -9.50 18.03 19.63
C GLU A 430 -10.58 17.10 20.17
N ALA A 431 -11.84 17.56 20.19
CA ALA A 431 -12.98 16.76 20.64
C ALA A 431 -13.28 15.55 19.74
N LEU A 432 -12.67 15.47 18.54
CA LEU A 432 -12.73 14.26 17.71
C LEU A 432 -12.02 13.07 18.37
N TYR A 433 -11.04 13.35 19.22
CA TYR A 433 -10.20 12.34 19.87
C TYR A 433 -10.66 12.03 21.31
N ASP A 434 -11.76 12.63 21.76
CA ASP A 434 -12.42 12.23 23.00
C ASP A 434 -12.80 10.75 22.90
N VAL A 435 -12.39 9.96 23.89
CA VAL A 435 -12.86 8.59 24.04
C VAL A 435 -14.31 8.62 24.52
N LEU A 436 -15.21 8.08 23.72
CA LEU A 436 -16.66 8.00 24.02
C LEU A 436 -17.02 6.67 24.65
N PHE A 437 -16.36 5.60 24.23
CA PHE A 437 -16.56 4.26 24.77
C PHE A 437 -15.22 3.56 24.92
N THR A 438 -15.08 2.77 25.97
CA THR A 438 -14.02 1.76 26.08
C THR A 438 -14.68 0.39 25.97
N VAL A 439 -14.25 -0.40 24.99
CA VAL A 439 -14.74 -1.75 24.75
C VAL A 439 -13.71 -2.75 25.23
N THR A 440 -14.15 -3.75 25.98
CA THR A 440 -13.28 -4.83 26.45
C THR A 440 -13.86 -6.18 26.08
N ALA A 441 -12.98 -7.15 25.81
CA ALA A 441 -13.35 -8.54 25.60
C ALA A 441 -12.27 -9.46 26.17
N GLU A 442 -12.67 -10.63 26.64
CA GLU A 442 -11.73 -11.66 27.09
C GLU A 442 -11.37 -12.60 25.94
N ILE A 443 -10.06 -12.77 25.73
CA ILE A 443 -9.48 -13.62 24.70
C ILE A 443 -8.74 -14.75 25.40
N THR A 444 -9.15 -15.98 25.17
CA THR A 444 -8.56 -17.16 25.81
C THR A 444 -7.84 -18.02 24.77
N ASN A 445 -6.59 -18.37 25.03
CA ASN A 445 -5.92 -19.43 24.27
C ASN A 445 -6.46 -20.79 24.73
N THR A 446 -7.14 -21.47 23.82
CA THR A 446 -7.83 -22.75 24.07
C THR A 446 -7.10 -23.97 23.53
N GLY A 447 -5.97 -23.76 22.84
CA GLY A 447 -5.12 -24.84 22.36
C GLY A 447 -3.92 -25.11 23.27
N ASP A 448 -2.95 -25.85 22.74
CA ASP A 448 -1.87 -26.46 23.52
C ASP A 448 -0.51 -25.73 23.40
N VAL A 449 -0.41 -24.72 22.52
CA VAL A 449 0.83 -23.96 22.30
C VAL A 449 0.61 -22.47 22.51
N VAL A 450 1.66 -21.76 22.95
CA VAL A 450 1.64 -20.29 23.01
C VAL A 450 1.40 -19.72 21.61
N GLY A 451 0.66 -18.62 21.54
CA GLY A 451 0.40 -17.96 20.27
C GLY A 451 -0.05 -16.52 20.44
N ASP A 452 0.08 -15.78 19.35
CA ASP A 452 -0.41 -14.41 19.24
C ASP A 452 -1.80 -14.43 18.60
N GLU A 453 -2.78 -13.82 19.27
CA GLU A 453 -4.06 -13.45 18.65
C GLU A 453 -4.07 -11.97 18.33
N VAL A 454 -4.78 -11.60 17.26
CA VAL A 454 -5.06 -10.22 16.89
C VAL A 454 -6.58 -9.97 16.97
N PRO A 455 -7.11 -9.65 18.17
CA PRO A 455 -8.48 -9.20 18.31
C PRO A 455 -8.70 -7.92 17.52
N GLN A 456 -9.81 -7.86 16.80
CA GLN A 456 -10.17 -6.73 15.96
C GLN A 456 -11.54 -6.19 16.38
N LEU A 457 -11.64 -4.87 16.49
CA LEU A 457 -12.86 -4.14 16.76
C LEU A 457 -13.33 -3.42 15.49
N TYR A 458 -14.55 -3.75 15.09
CA TYR A 458 -15.25 -3.09 13.99
C TYR A 458 -16.48 -2.35 14.49
N VAL A 459 -16.85 -1.28 13.78
CA VAL A 459 -18.08 -0.52 14.03
C VAL A 459 -18.97 -0.55 12.80
N SER A 460 -20.28 -0.73 13.01
CA SER A 460 -21.32 -0.37 12.06
C SER A 460 -21.84 1.03 12.42
N LEU A 461 -21.75 1.98 11.48
CA LEU A 461 -22.23 3.36 11.68
C LEU A 461 -23.75 3.50 11.44
N GLY A 462 -24.33 2.52 10.74
CA GLY A 462 -25.78 2.28 10.62
C GLY A 462 -26.51 3.01 9.49
N GLY A 463 -25.86 3.95 8.80
CA GLY A 463 -26.46 4.67 7.68
C GLY A 463 -26.59 3.82 6.41
N PRO A 464 -27.52 4.17 5.50
CA PRO A 464 -27.76 3.40 4.26
C PRO A 464 -26.59 3.41 3.27
N ASN A 465 -25.68 4.38 3.39
CA ASN A 465 -24.49 4.52 2.56
C ASN A 465 -23.19 4.20 3.33
N ASP A 466 -23.31 3.70 4.57
CA ASP A 466 -22.15 3.28 5.35
C ASP A 466 -21.76 1.84 4.99
N PRO A 467 -20.46 1.47 5.05
CA PRO A 467 -20.07 0.08 5.02
C PRO A 467 -20.70 -0.71 6.19
N LYS A 468 -20.96 -1.99 5.95
CA LYS A 468 -21.55 -2.90 6.95
C LYS A 468 -20.77 -2.89 8.26
N VAL A 469 -19.44 -2.95 8.16
CA VAL A 469 -18.50 -2.84 9.27
C VAL A 469 -17.25 -2.08 8.81
N VAL A 470 -16.63 -1.35 9.73
CA VAL A 470 -15.34 -0.67 9.50
C VAL A 470 -14.41 -0.89 10.68
N LEU A 471 -13.16 -1.29 10.41
CA LEU A 471 -12.15 -1.48 11.46
C LEU A 471 -11.92 -0.14 12.18
N ARG A 472 -11.78 -0.20 13.51
CA ARG A 472 -11.47 0.96 14.36
C ARG A 472 -10.32 0.73 15.32
N ASN A 473 -10.18 -0.49 15.82
CA ASN A 473 -9.12 -0.81 16.76
C ASN A 473 -8.71 -2.28 16.62
N PHE A 474 -7.47 -2.58 16.99
CA PHE A 474 -6.94 -3.94 17.07
C PHE A 474 -5.74 -3.93 18.00
N ASP A 475 -5.38 -5.09 18.54
CA ASP A 475 -4.16 -5.28 19.32
C ASP A 475 -3.56 -6.65 19.00
N ARG A 476 -2.30 -6.88 19.37
CA ARG A 476 -1.65 -8.19 19.24
C ARG A 476 -1.28 -8.71 20.62
N LEU A 477 -1.95 -9.78 21.02
CA LEU A 477 -1.84 -10.36 22.36
C LEU A 477 -1.17 -11.73 22.30
N THR A 478 0.02 -11.86 22.89
CA THR A 478 0.64 -13.17 23.15
C THR A 478 -0.04 -13.84 24.34
N ILE A 479 -0.61 -15.04 24.18
CA ILE A 479 -1.38 -15.71 25.22
C ILE A 479 -0.89 -17.15 25.38
N GLU A 480 -0.51 -17.51 26.61
CA GLU A 480 -0.11 -18.87 26.98
C GLU A 480 -1.30 -19.86 26.94
N PRO A 481 -1.08 -21.16 26.69
CA PRO A 481 -2.13 -22.18 26.71
C PRO A 481 -3.01 -22.13 27.97
N GLY A 482 -4.32 -22.10 27.77
CA GLY A 482 -5.33 -22.04 28.84
C GLY A 482 -5.41 -20.71 29.59
N GLN A 483 -4.60 -19.70 29.24
CA GLN A 483 -4.68 -18.36 29.82
C GLN A 483 -5.63 -17.45 29.04
N SER A 484 -6.14 -16.43 29.72
CA SER A 484 -6.92 -15.34 29.12
C SER A 484 -6.16 -14.02 29.20
N LYS A 485 -6.35 -13.16 28.20
CA LYS A 485 -5.99 -11.73 28.25
C LYS A 485 -7.21 -10.87 27.90
N THR A 486 -7.26 -9.68 28.47
CA THR A 486 -8.30 -8.69 28.15
C THR A 486 -7.82 -7.83 26.99
N PHE A 487 -8.55 -7.86 25.88
CA PHE A 487 -8.47 -6.87 24.83
C PHE A 487 -9.17 -5.60 25.29
N VAL A 488 -8.52 -4.44 25.12
CA VAL A 488 -9.07 -3.12 25.47
C VAL A 488 -8.96 -2.23 24.25
N ALA A 489 -10.08 -1.66 23.82
CA ALA A 489 -10.14 -0.79 22.66
C ALA A 489 -11.01 0.43 22.95
N ASP A 490 -10.38 1.59 22.88
CA ASP A 490 -11.08 2.86 22.93
C ASP A 490 -11.72 3.18 21.57
N ILE A 491 -12.92 3.74 21.63
CA ILE A 491 -13.67 4.29 20.49
C ILE A 491 -13.78 5.79 20.70
N THR A 492 -13.12 6.54 19.83
CA THR A 492 -13.15 8.01 19.83
C THR A 492 -14.41 8.54 19.17
N ARG A 493 -14.68 9.84 19.34
CA ARG A 493 -15.76 10.51 18.60
C ARG A 493 -15.59 10.40 17.09
N ARG A 494 -14.36 10.54 16.59
CA ARG A 494 -14.03 10.38 15.17
C ARG A 494 -14.45 9.00 14.65
N ASP A 495 -14.25 7.96 15.45
CA ASP A 495 -14.53 6.57 15.06
C ASP A 495 -16.02 6.33 14.80
N LEU A 496 -16.89 7.09 15.46
CA LEU A 496 -18.36 7.03 15.31
C LEU A 496 -18.94 8.12 14.40
N SER A 497 -18.08 8.96 13.81
CA SER A 497 -18.52 10.10 13.00
C SER A 497 -18.48 9.79 11.50
N ASN A 498 -19.34 10.48 10.77
CA ASN A 498 -19.29 10.62 9.31
C ASN A 498 -18.85 12.04 8.95
N TRP A 499 -18.18 12.21 7.81
CA TRP A 499 -17.94 13.54 7.26
C TRP A 499 -19.22 14.06 6.57
N ASP A 500 -19.72 15.22 7.02
CA ASP A 500 -20.86 15.89 6.38
C ASP A 500 -20.35 17.08 5.54
N PRO A 501 -20.44 16.99 4.19
CA PRO A 501 -19.95 18.05 3.31
C PRO A 501 -20.80 19.33 3.37
N SER A 502 -22.04 19.28 3.86
CA SER A 502 -22.91 20.47 3.93
C SER A 502 -22.48 21.43 5.03
N VAL A 503 -21.98 20.90 6.14
CA VAL A 503 -21.45 21.67 7.28
C VAL A 503 -19.92 21.66 7.34
N GLN A 504 -19.26 20.93 6.43
CA GLN A 504 -17.80 20.76 6.37
C GLN A 504 -17.23 20.30 7.72
N ASN A 505 -17.86 19.30 8.33
CA ASN A 505 -17.48 18.81 9.64
C ASN A 505 -17.81 17.34 9.89
N TRP A 506 -17.23 16.78 10.96
CA TRP A 506 -17.55 15.46 11.47
C TRP A 506 -18.82 15.49 12.31
N VAL A 507 -19.74 14.56 12.04
CA VAL A 507 -21.02 14.44 12.73
C VAL A 507 -21.25 12.99 13.14
N VAL A 508 -21.65 12.78 14.38
CA VAL A 508 -22.20 11.49 14.83
C VAL A 508 -23.65 11.43 14.37
N SER A 509 -23.92 10.64 13.33
CA SER A 509 -25.27 10.50 12.76
C SER A 509 -26.24 9.84 13.75
N SER A 510 -27.55 10.03 13.57
CA SER A 510 -28.58 9.49 14.46
C SER A 510 -28.88 7.99 14.26
N TYR A 511 -28.31 7.36 13.22
CA TYR A 511 -28.47 5.92 13.00
C TYR A 511 -27.92 5.12 14.19
N PRO A 512 -28.48 3.94 14.52
CA PRO A 512 -27.93 3.08 15.56
C PRO A 512 -26.50 2.62 15.24
N LYS A 513 -25.62 2.59 16.23
CA LYS A 513 -24.23 2.14 16.10
C LYS A 513 -24.09 0.78 16.78
N THR A 514 -23.40 -0.14 16.15
CA THR A 514 -23.09 -1.45 16.73
C THR A 514 -21.59 -1.69 16.67
N VAL A 515 -21.00 -2.13 17.78
CA VAL A 515 -19.63 -2.60 17.83
C VAL A 515 -19.59 -4.11 17.67
N HIS A 516 -18.55 -4.61 17.00
CA HIS A 516 -18.28 -6.01 16.80
C HIS A 516 -16.83 -6.33 17.16
N VAL A 517 -16.59 -7.43 17.87
CA VAL A 517 -15.25 -7.90 18.23
C VAL A 517 -15.06 -9.35 17.78
N GLY A 518 -13.90 -9.63 17.18
CA GLY A 518 -13.59 -10.95 16.66
C GLY A 518 -12.18 -11.10 16.11
N SER A 519 -11.96 -12.16 15.33
CA SER A 519 -10.65 -12.53 14.79
C SER A 519 -10.44 -12.15 13.32
N SER A 520 -11.48 -11.69 12.63
CA SER A 520 -11.43 -11.16 11.26
C SER A 520 -12.68 -10.31 10.98
N SER A 521 -12.72 -9.64 9.82
CA SER A 521 -13.89 -8.87 9.37
C SER A 521 -15.19 -9.69 9.24
N ARG A 522 -15.10 -11.02 9.14
CA ARG A 522 -16.26 -11.92 9.02
C ARG A 522 -16.44 -12.91 10.17
N LYS A 523 -15.46 -13.02 11.08
CA LYS A 523 -15.55 -13.83 12.30
C LYS A 523 -15.69 -12.93 13.52
N LEU A 524 -16.91 -12.39 13.68
CA LEU A 524 -17.27 -11.39 14.69
C LEU A 524 -18.28 -11.97 15.71
N PRO A 525 -17.86 -12.89 16.60
CA PRO A 525 -18.77 -13.59 17.51
C PRO A 525 -19.37 -12.69 18.60
N LEU A 526 -18.74 -11.55 18.90
CA LEU A 526 -19.20 -10.62 19.93
C LEU A 526 -19.72 -9.34 19.28
N SER A 527 -20.87 -8.85 19.75
CA SER A 527 -21.42 -7.57 19.33
C SER A 527 -22.25 -6.90 20.41
N ALA A 528 -22.30 -5.57 20.41
CA ALA A 528 -23.16 -4.78 21.28
C ALA A 528 -23.56 -3.46 20.61
N ASP A 529 -24.77 -2.98 20.89
CA ASP A 529 -25.18 -1.64 20.46
C ASP A 529 -24.55 -0.57 21.35
N LEU A 530 -24.23 0.58 20.76
CA LEU A 530 -23.69 1.74 21.46
C LEU A 530 -24.81 2.76 21.71
N ASP A 531 -24.97 3.20 22.96
CA ASP A 531 -25.90 4.28 23.28
C ASP A 531 -25.32 5.64 22.88
N THR A 532 -25.64 6.09 21.67
CA THR A 532 -25.21 7.39 21.13
C THR A 532 -26.28 8.49 21.26
N SER A 533 -27.33 8.27 22.06
CA SER A 533 -28.48 9.18 22.13
C SER A 533 -28.11 10.60 22.63
N GLY A 534 -27.11 10.72 23.49
CA GLY A 534 -26.56 11.99 23.97
C GLY A 534 -25.45 12.60 23.10
N LEU A 535 -25.09 11.96 21.99
CA LEU A 535 -23.94 12.33 21.15
C LEU A 535 -24.34 12.78 19.74
N ALA A 536 -25.59 12.54 19.33
CA ALA A 536 -26.08 12.90 18.01
C ALA A 536 -26.11 14.42 17.82
N THR A 537 -25.31 14.92 16.87
CA THR A 537 -25.14 16.36 16.60
C THR A 537 -25.85 16.82 15.33
N GLY A 538 -26.65 15.96 14.69
CA GLY A 538 -27.37 16.26 13.45
C GLY A 538 -28.85 15.85 13.50
N GLY A 539 -29.75 16.85 13.47
CA GLY A 539 -31.20 16.66 13.38
C GLY A 539 -31.66 16.29 11.98
N GLY A 540 -31.73 15.00 11.67
CA GLY A 540 -32.53 14.48 10.55
C GLY A 540 -33.99 14.31 10.97
N ASN A 541 -34.76 15.40 11.07
CA ASN A 541 -36.19 15.30 11.38
C ASN A 541 -36.98 14.97 10.10
N GLY A 542 -37.13 13.68 9.80
CA GLY A 542 -38.23 13.19 8.98
C GLY A 542 -39.53 13.28 9.76
N GLY A 543 -40.17 14.46 9.75
CA GLY A 543 -41.36 14.74 10.55
C GLY A 543 -42.28 15.74 9.90
N ASN A 544 -43.35 15.22 9.29
CA ASN A 544 -44.50 15.92 8.75
C ASN A 544 -45.06 16.96 9.76
N ALA A 545 -44.90 18.25 9.49
CA ALA A 545 -45.51 19.32 10.29
C ALA A 545 -46.46 20.13 9.40
N GLY A 546 -47.74 20.02 9.74
CA GLY A 546 -48.86 20.62 9.04
C GLY A 546 -48.79 22.14 8.93
N SER A 547 -49.43 22.60 7.87
CA SER A 547 -49.76 23.99 7.60
C SER A 547 -50.38 24.71 8.81
N SER A 548 -49.75 25.82 9.21
CA SER A 548 -50.47 26.91 9.88
C SER A 548 -49.95 28.25 9.35
N SER A 549 -50.80 28.87 8.54
CA SER A 549 -50.69 30.22 8.04
C SER A 549 -50.77 31.24 9.19
N SER A 550 -49.85 32.20 9.23
CA SER A 550 -50.12 33.51 9.82
C SER A 550 -49.46 34.63 9.01
N SER A 551 -50.30 35.58 8.65
CA SER A 551 -50.06 36.77 7.84
C SER A 551 -49.34 37.87 8.63
N GLY A 552 -48.33 38.49 8.02
CA GLY A 552 -47.71 39.72 8.54
C GLY A 552 -47.18 40.57 7.38
N SER A 553 -47.81 41.73 7.17
CA SER A 553 -47.63 42.65 6.05
C SER A 553 -46.62 43.76 6.35
N GLY A 554 -45.79 44.16 5.37
CA GLY A 554 -45.11 45.47 5.37
C GLY A 554 -43.75 45.49 4.65
N PRO A 555 -43.35 46.58 3.97
CA PRO A 555 -42.88 46.49 2.58
C PRO A 555 -41.37 46.68 2.38
N SER A 556 -40.84 46.08 1.30
CA SER A 556 -39.57 46.45 0.66
C SER A 556 -39.87 47.17 -0.67
N PRO A 557 -39.15 48.26 -1.01
CA PRO A 557 -39.37 48.99 -2.24
C PRO A 557 -38.75 48.26 -3.44
N THR A 558 -39.58 48.14 -4.47
CA THR A 558 -39.22 47.77 -5.84
C THR A 558 -38.37 48.84 -6.50
N THR A 559 -37.32 48.43 -7.21
CA THR A 559 -37.01 49.01 -8.53
C THR A 559 -36.67 47.90 -9.52
N THR A 560 -37.64 47.71 -10.42
CA THR A 560 -37.69 47.01 -11.70
C THR A 560 -36.64 47.59 -12.66
N TYR A 561 -35.98 46.86 -13.56
CA TYR A 561 -36.40 46.38 -14.90
C TYR A 561 -35.07 46.00 -15.61
N GLY A 562 -34.88 45.02 -16.49
CA GLY A 562 -35.67 44.01 -17.18
C GLY A 562 -34.65 43.00 -17.78
N GLY A 563 -34.96 41.78 -18.19
CA GLY A 563 -36.17 41.30 -18.85
C GLY A 563 -35.82 40.90 -20.28
N GLY A 564 -35.65 39.58 -20.52
CA GLY A 564 -35.51 38.96 -21.84
C GLY A 564 -34.76 37.62 -21.76
N ASN A 565 -35.42 36.52 -21.34
CA ASN A 565 -35.96 35.41 -22.17
C ASN A 565 -34.88 34.58 -22.86
N GLY A 566 -34.79 33.24 -22.81
CA GLY A 566 -35.56 32.09 -22.28
C GLY A 566 -34.64 30.86 -22.53
N ALA A 567 -34.82 29.65 -22.04
CA ALA A 567 -36.01 28.89 -21.73
C ALA A 567 -35.69 27.81 -20.68
N SER A 568 -36.74 27.40 -20.00
CA SER A 568 -36.83 26.42 -18.92
C SER A 568 -36.68 24.96 -19.38
N SER A 569 -36.06 24.13 -18.53
CA SER A 569 -36.44 22.71 -18.37
C SER A 569 -36.33 22.31 -16.90
N SER A 570 -37.46 21.86 -16.34
CA SER A 570 -37.63 21.33 -14.98
C SER A 570 -36.84 20.03 -14.74
N PRO A 571 -36.54 19.68 -13.47
CA PRO A 571 -35.77 18.49 -13.11
C PRO A 571 -36.65 17.23 -13.15
N ALA A 572 -36.14 16.17 -13.79
CA ALA A 572 -36.76 14.86 -13.78
C ALA A 572 -36.23 14.02 -12.61
N SER A 573 -37.17 13.56 -11.80
CA SER A 573 -37.06 12.49 -10.80
C SER A 573 -36.55 11.19 -11.43
N TYR A 574 -35.56 10.53 -10.81
CA TYR A 574 -35.20 9.15 -11.15
C TYR A 574 -35.84 8.17 -10.15
N THR A 575 -36.85 7.48 -10.64
CA THR A 575 -37.39 6.24 -10.09
C THR A 575 -36.47 5.06 -10.38
N SER A 576 -36.33 4.16 -9.41
CA SER A 576 -35.68 2.87 -9.54
C SER A 576 -36.29 2.04 -10.67
N MET A 577 -35.46 1.53 -11.57
CA MET A 577 -35.76 0.35 -12.36
C MET A 577 -34.58 -0.59 -12.29
N GLY A 578 -34.81 -1.77 -11.71
CA GLY A 578 -33.90 -2.90 -11.84
C GLY A 578 -33.80 -3.33 -13.30
N ALA A 579 -32.58 -3.47 -13.79
CA ALA A 579 -32.27 -4.21 -14.99
C ALA A 579 -31.31 -5.33 -14.57
N GLY A 580 -31.84 -6.56 -14.53
CA GLY A 580 -31.02 -7.76 -14.44
C GLY A 580 -30.19 -7.89 -15.71
N TYR A 581 -28.88 -8.07 -15.56
CA TYR A 581 -28.01 -8.49 -16.64
C TYR A 581 -27.95 -10.02 -16.66
N SER A 582 -28.57 -10.60 -17.67
CA SER A 582 -28.41 -12.00 -18.05
C SER A 582 -27.07 -12.15 -18.78
N TYR A 583 -26.09 -12.81 -18.17
CA TYR A 583 -24.88 -13.23 -18.86
C TYR A 583 -25.20 -14.38 -19.82
N HIS A 584 -25.04 -14.16 -21.12
CA HIS A 584 -24.96 -15.25 -22.09
C HIS A 584 -23.53 -15.81 -22.11
N ALA A 585 -23.40 -17.08 -21.73
CA ALA A 585 -22.16 -17.85 -21.87
C ALA A 585 -21.79 -17.97 -23.36
N GLY A 586 -20.70 -17.32 -23.77
CA GLY A 586 -20.02 -17.53 -25.04
C GLY A 586 -18.82 -18.45 -24.86
N GLN A 587 -18.81 -19.57 -25.60
CA GLN A 587 -17.73 -20.54 -25.70
C GLN A 587 -16.43 -19.92 -26.27
N PRO A 588 -15.25 -20.51 -25.98
CA PRO A 588 -13.95 -19.91 -26.26
C PRO A 588 -13.57 -20.02 -27.75
N THR A 589 -13.19 -18.91 -28.37
CA THR A 589 -12.52 -18.93 -29.68
C THR A 589 -11.01 -18.99 -29.50
N THR A 590 -10.46 -20.12 -29.94
CA THR A 590 -9.04 -20.39 -30.14
C THR A 590 -8.40 -19.40 -31.12
N MET A 591 -7.38 -18.66 -30.68
CA MET A 591 -6.46 -18.00 -31.62
C MET A 591 -5.45 -19.02 -32.15
N LYS A 592 -5.52 -19.24 -33.47
CA LYS A 592 -4.60 -20.08 -34.24
C LYS A 592 -3.22 -19.42 -34.31
N THR A 593 -2.21 -20.16 -33.89
CA THR A 593 -0.80 -19.94 -34.23
C THR A 593 -0.56 -20.24 -35.71
N GLY A 594 0.19 -19.37 -36.39
CA GLY A 594 0.48 -19.45 -37.81
C GLY A 594 1.98 -19.49 -38.11
N TYR A 595 2.50 -20.72 -38.21
CA TYR A 595 3.53 -21.18 -39.16
C TYR A 595 4.94 -20.54 -39.20
N TRP A 596 5.90 -21.33 -38.69
CA TRP A 596 7.24 -21.46 -39.25
C TRP A 596 7.23 -22.49 -40.40
N GLY A 597 7.95 -22.23 -41.48
CA GLY A 597 8.17 -23.16 -42.58
C GLY A 597 9.51 -22.92 -43.29
N ASN A 598 10.41 -23.89 -43.17
CA ASN A 598 11.69 -24.05 -43.88
C ASN A 598 11.59 -23.84 -45.40
N HIS A 599 12.65 -23.33 -46.05
CA HIS A 599 13.41 -24.09 -47.06
C HIS A 599 14.66 -23.36 -47.62
N ASN A 600 15.72 -24.15 -47.79
CA ASN A 600 16.98 -23.91 -48.51
C ASN A 600 16.85 -23.42 -49.96
N GLY A 601 17.86 -22.67 -50.44
CA GLY A 601 18.21 -22.58 -51.86
C GLY A 601 19.12 -21.40 -52.20
N GLY A 602 20.37 -21.65 -52.62
CA GLY A 602 21.40 -20.63 -52.90
C GLY A 602 21.57 -20.18 -54.35
N TRP A 603 22.63 -19.35 -54.54
CA TRP A 603 23.25 -18.81 -55.78
C TRP A 603 22.47 -17.62 -56.41
N LYS A 604 23.03 -16.45 -56.78
CA LYS A 604 24.35 -16.08 -57.34
C LYS A 604 24.50 -14.54 -57.46
N HIS A 605 25.72 -14.08 -57.74
CA HIS A 605 26.24 -12.70 -57.93
C HIS A 605 25.62 -11.81 -59.03
N ASP A 606 25.62 -10.50 -58.78
CA ASP A 606 26.11 -9.32 -59.57
C ASP A 606 25.30 -8.10 -59.05
N GLY A 607 25.80 -6.90 -58.74
CA GLY A 607 26.86 -6.06 -59.27
C GLY A 607 26.30 -4.62 -59.38
N ASP A 608 26.97 -3.67 -58.71
CA ASP A 608 26.96 -2.20 -58.87
C ASP A 608 25.90 -1.22 -58.27
N HIS A 609 26.50 -0.27 -57.54
CA HIS A 609 26.27 1.18 -57.37
C HIS A 609 25.01 1.76 -56.68
N GLY A 610 25.26 2.59 -55.64
CA GLY A 610 24.52 3.84 -55.40
C GLY A 610 24.19 4.23 -53.96
N ASP A 611 25.14 4.90 -53.28
CA ASP A 611 25.01 6.05 -52.38
C ASP A 611 24.02 6.17 -51.17
N HIS A 612 24.67 6.56 -50.06
CA HIS A 612 24.28 7.50 -48.98
C HIS A 612 23.28 7.12 -47.87
N GLY A 613 23.82 7.12 -46.62
CA GLY A 613 23.14 7.74 -45.47
C GLY A 613 23.11 6.94 -44.16
N HIS A 614 24.23 6.85 -43.43
CA HIS A 614 24.26 6.47 -42.00
C HIS A 614 24.52 7.72 -41.15
N TRP A 615 23.69 7.95 -40.13
CA TRP A 615 23.91 8.96 -39.09
C TRP A 615 24.44 8.28 -37.82
N GLY A 616 25.68 8.64 -37.44
CA GLY A 616 26.27 8.37 -36.13
C GLY A 616 26.19 9.60 -35.21
N PRO A 617 26.55 9.44 -33.91
CA PRO A 617 26.27 10.38 -32.82
C PRO A 617 27.23 11.59 -32.77
N PRO A 618 26.84 12.69 -32.06
CA PRO A 618 27.54 13.97 -32.13
C PRO A 618 28.79 14.08 -31.23
N SER A 619 29.72 14.88 -31.74
CA SER A 619 31.10 15.10 -31.30
C SER A 619 31.28 16.12 -30.18
N TYR A 620 32.26 15.83 -29.30
CA TYR A 620 32.92 16.74 -28.37
C TYR A 620 33.62 17.92 -29.06
N MET A 621 33.60 19.11 -28.44
CA MET A 621 34.45 20.24 -28.81
C MET A 621 35.38 20.63 -27.65
N THR A 622 36.67 20.59 -27.95
CA THR A 622 37.82 21.03 -27.15
C THR A 622 37.95 22.56 -27.15
N LYS A 623 38.46 23.12 -26.04
CA LYS A 623 38.96 24.51 -25.97
C LYS A 623 40.48 24.47 -25.83
N SER A 624 41.15 25.21 -26.71
CA SER A 624 42.60 25.42 -26.71
C SER A 624 42.96 26.78 -26.12
N ALA A 625 44.01 26.76 -25.27
CA ALA A 625 44.85 27.83 -24.73
C ALA A 625 44.21 28.89 -23.83
#